data_AF-A0A167NLR1-F1
#
_entry.id   AF-A0A167NLR1-F1
#
_cell.length_a   1.000
_cell.length_b   1.000
_cell.length_c   1.000
_cell.angle_alpha   90.00
_cell.angle_beta   90.00
_cell.angle_gamma   90.00
#
_symmetry.space_group_name_H-M   'P 1'
#
loop_
_entity.id
_entity.type
_entity.pdbx_description
1 polymer ?
#
loop_
_entity_poly.entity_id
_entity_poly.type
_entity_poly.pdbx_seq_one_letter_code
_entity_poly.pdbx_strand_id
1 'polypeptide(L)'
;LVGLGNYTHPNTRHNVGMMVLDQIANKLDLTWTQNRTLKATISQTSLDIENKDKSRTRIDVTLLKPRLLMNVSGPSVSKAVREFSIDHSNIYVLHDDLQRPLGKVSMKSGGSANGHNGIKSVIQHLCSENFKRVRIGIGRPPDD
;
A
#
# COMPACT_ATOMS: atom_id res chain seq x y z
N LEU A 1 -3.86 -2.05 -4.43
CA LEU A 1 -3.55 -1.24 -3.23
C LEU A 1 -2.60 -2.03 -2.32
N VAL A 2 -1.45 -1.47 -1.93
CA VAL A 2 -0.46 -2.10 -1.07
C VAL A 2 -0.38 -1.33 0.24
N GLY A 3 -0.55 -2.00 1.38
CA GLY A 3 -0.43 -1.42 2.71
C GLY A 3 0.87 -1.85 3.36
N LEU A 4 1.81 -0.92 3.55
CA LEU A 4 3.06 -1.20 4.24
C LEU A 4 2.86 -1.20 5.76
N GLY A 5 3.65 -2.03 6.44
CA GLY A 5 3.60 -2.28 7.87
C GLY A 5 4.42 -3.51 8.25
N ASN A 6 4.39 -3.86 9.53
CA ASN A 6 5.06 -5.02 10.09
C ASN A 6 4.12 -5.74 11.07
N TYR A 7 3.78 -7.00 10.75
CA TYR A 7 2.93 -7.84 11.58
C TYR A 7 3.56 -8.18 12.95
N THR A 8 4.89 -8.13 13.08
CA THR A 8 5.56 -8.42 14.36
C THR A 8 5.51 -7.24 15.34
N HIS A 9 5.19 -6.05 14.86
CA HIS A 9 5.08 -4.83 15.68
C HIS A 9 3.71 -4.17 15.45
N PRO A 10 2.61 -4.85 15.81
CA PRO A 10 1.27 -4.28 15.67
C PRO A 10 1.16 -2.98 16.48
N ASN A 11 0.30 -2.05 16.03
CA ASN A 11 0.03 -0.76 16.69
C ASN A 11 1.14 0.29 16.67
N THR A 12 2.15 0.15 15.82
CA THR A 12 3.12 1.24 15.56
C THR A 12 2.62 2.18 14.46
N ARG A 13 3.10 3.43 14.47
CA ARG A 13 2.79 4.42 13.41
C ARG A 13 3.18 3.92 12.01
N HIS A 14 4.18 3.04 11.92
CA HIS A 14 4.60 2.38 10.67
C HIS A 14 3.58 1.40 10.08
N ASN A 15 2.53 1.03 10.82
CA ASN A 15 1.48 0.13 10.33
C ASN A 15 0.29 0.87 9.73
N VAL A 16 0.33 2.20 9.66
CA VAL A 16 -0.81 2.99 9.19
C VAL A 16 -1.24 2.59 7.77
N GLY A 17 -0.32 2.16 6.91
CA GLY A 17 -0.63 1.63 5.58
C GLY A 17 -1.50 0.38 5.63
N MET A 18 -1.15 -0.59 6.47
CA MET A 18 -1.95 -1.79 6.72
C MET A 18 -3.31 -1.46 7.37
N MET A 19 -3.32 -0.57 8.37
CA MET A 19 -4.54 -0.17 9.08
C MET A 19 -5.56 0.49 8.13
N VAL A 20 -5.11 1.33 7.19
CA VAL A 20 -6.00 1.91 6.19
C VAL A 20 -6.57 0.84 5.27
N LEU A 21 -5.77 -0.16 4.86
CA LEU A 21 -6.31 -1.27 4.07
C LEU A 21 -7.34 -2.09 4.85
N ASP A 22 -7.15 -2.29 6.15
CA ASP A 22 -8.13 -2.96 7.01
C ASP A 22 -9.46 -2.20 7.04
N GLN A 23 -9.42 -0.87 7.15
CA GLN A 23 -10.62 -0.04 7.09
C GLN A 23 -11.29 -0.07 5.71
N ILE A 24 -10.52 -0.12 4.62
CA ILE A 24 -11.07 -0.26 3.27
C ILE A 24 -11.74 -1.63 3.11
N ALA A 25 -11.08 -2.71 3.52
CA ALA A 25 -11.63 -4.06 3.46
C ALA A 25 -12.95 -4.16 4.24
N ASN A 26 -12.99 -3.63 5.47
CA ASN A 26 -14.20 -3.62 6.29
C ASN A 26 -15.34 -2.84 5.63
N LYS A 27 -15.08 -1.67 5.05
CA LYS A 27 -16.11 -0.87 4.35
C LYS A 27 -16.67 -1.56 3.11
N LEU A 28 -15.88 -2.44 2.49
CA LEU A 28 -16.25 -3.18 1.29
C LEU A 28 -16.70 -4.62 1.61
N ASP A 29 -16.88 -4.94 2.90
CA ASP A 29 -17.22 -6.28 3.41
C ASP A 29 -16.31 -7.40 2.87
N LEU A 30 -15.01 -7.11 2.81
CA LEU A 30 -14.01 -8.01 2.26
C LEU A 30 -13.32 -8.81 3.35
N THR A 31 -13.11 -10.09 3.07
CA THR A 31 -12.34 -11.00 3.92
C THR A 31 -10.89 -11.09 3.44
N TRP A 32 -10.00 -11.30 4.40
CA TRP A 32 -8.56 -11.41 4.16
C TRP A 32 -8.12 -12.87 4.07
N THR A 33 -7.40 -13.22 3.00
CA THR A 33 -6.85 -14.56 2.81
C THR A 33 -5.33 -14.52 2.79
N GLN A 34 -4.68 -15.47 3.47
CA GLN A 34 -3.22 -15.60 3.40
C GLN A 34 -2.81 -16.23 2.08
N ASN A 35 -1.88 -15.59 1.37
CA ASN A 35 -1.24 -16.12 0.17
C ASN A 35 0.24 -16.39 0.47
N ARG A 36 0.60 -17.67 0.62
CA ARG A 36 1.96 -18.11 0.93
C ARG A 36 2.94 -17.81 -0.21
N THR A 37 2.49 -17.96 -1.45
CA THR A 37 3.29 -17.70 -2.66
C THR A 37 3.75 -16.24 -2.70
N LEU A 38 2.85 -15.31 -2.40
CA LEU A 38 3.14 -13.87 -2.35
C LEU A 38 3.76 -13.42 -1.02
N LYS A 39 3.81 -14.30 -0.02
CA LYS A 39 4.16 -13.97 1.37
C LYS A 39 3.35 -12.76 1.88
N ALA A 40 2.04 -12.76 1.61
CA ALA A 40 1.15 -11.64 1.88
C ALA A 40 -0.20 -12.13 2.41
N THR A 41 -0.95 -11.21 3.00
CA THR A 41 -2.40 -11.34 3.15
C THR A 41 -3.06 -10.47 2.09
N ILE A 42 -3.98 -11.04 1.32
CA ILE A 42 -4.62 -10.38 0.19
C ILE A 42 -6.14 -10.41 0.32
N SER A 43 -6.78 -9.48 -0.35
CA SER A 43 -8.21 -9.50 -0.61
C SER A 43 -8.46 -8.89 -1.99
N GLN A 44 -9.48 -9.34 -2.70
CA GLN A 44 -9.76 -8.91 -4.06
C GLN A 44 -11.26 -8.61 -4.21
N THR A 45 -11.57 -7.60 -5.00
CA THR A 45 -12.95 -7.23 -5.32
C THR A 45 -13.01 -6.54 -6.69
N SER A 46 -14.20 -6.45 -7.27
CA SER A 46 -14.48 -5.62 -8.44
C SER A 46 -15.41 -4.49 -8.01
N LEU A 47 -15.09 -3.25 -8.41
CA LEU A 47 -15.91 -2.08 -8.12
C LEU A 47 -16.40 -1.46 -9.44
N ASP A 48 -17.68 -1.13 -9.50
CA ASP A 48 -18.23 -0.32 -10.59
C ASP A 48 -18.12 1.17 -10.21
N ILE A 49 -17.29 1.90 -10.95
CA ILE A 49 -17.08 3.32 -10.77
C ILE A 49 -17.90 4.10 -11.80
N GLU A 50 -18.73 5.01 -11.34
CA GLU A 50 -19.43 5.95 -12.21
C GLU A 50 -18.47 7.07 -12.64
N ASN A 51 -18.30 7.23 -13.94
CA ASN A 51 -17.52 8.29 -14.55
C ASN A 51 -18.34 9.58 -14.65
N LYS A 52 -17.67 10.71 -14.92
CA LYS A 52 -18.32 12.03 -15.05
C LYS A 52 -19.40 12.08 -16.13
N ASP A 53 -19.27 11.26 -17.16
CA ASP A 53 -20.23 11.13 -18.27
C ASP A 53 -21.38 10.14 -17.97
N LYS A 54 -21.49 9.66 -16.73
CA LYS A 54 -22.43 8.62 -16.25
C LYS A 54 -22.19 7.23 -16.82
N SER A 55 -21.12 7.01 -17.60
CA SER A 55 -20.70 5.65 -17.93
C SER A 55 -20.17 4.94 -16.68
N ARG A 56 -20.24 3.62 -16.66
CA ARG A 56 -19.68 2.81 -15.58
C ARG A 56 -18.45 2.08 -16.06
N THR A 57 -17.38 2.11 -15.27
CA THR A 57 -16.18 1.32 -15.50
C THR A 57 -15.99 0.36 -14.35
N ARG A 58 -15.92 -0.93 -14.68
CA ARG A 58 -15.55 -1.95 -13.72
C ARG A 58 -14.04 -1.92 -13.50
N ILE A 59 -13.63 -1.90 -12.24
CA ILE A 59 -12.22 -1.90 -11.83
C ILE A 59 -11.99 -3.06 -10.87
N ASP A 60 -11.05 -3.93 -11.21
CA ASP A 60 -10.59 -4.96 -10.29
C ASP A 60 -9.54 -4.40 -9.33
N VAL A 61 -9.76 -4.63 -8.04
CA VAL A 61 -8.94 -4.08 -6.96
C VAL A 61 -8.39 -5.21 -6.12
N THR A 62 -7.07 -5.34 -6.11
CA THR A 62 -6.35 -6.22 -5.17
C THR A 62 -5.82 -5.39 -4.00
N LEU A 63 -6.24 -5.70 -2.79
CA LEU A 63 -5.63 -5.26 -1.54
C LEU A 63 -4.52 -6.23 -1.14
N LEU A 64 -3.35 -5.71 -0.79
CA LEU A 64 -2.18 -6.52 -0.43
C LEU A 64 -1.46 -5.96 0.80
N LYS A 65 -1.28 -6.79 1.81
CA LYS A 65 -0.46 -6.52 3.00
C LYS A 65 0.70 -7.52 3.06
N PRO A 66 1.95 -7.12 2.76
CA PRO A 66 3.10 -8.01 2.85
C PRO A 66 3.25 -8.57 4.27
N ARG A 67 3.42 -9.88 4.42
CA ARG A 67 3.70 -10.55 5.71
C ARG A 67 5.21 -10.70 5.93
N LEU A 68 5.94 -9.62 5.70
CA LEU A 68 7.40 -9.54 5.80
C LEU A 68 7.79 -8.33 6.64
N LEU A 69 9.07 -8.26 7.04
CA LEU A 69 9.58 -7.06 7.70
C LEU A 69 9.53 -5.86 6.75
N MET A 70 9.38 -4.66 7.30
CA MET A 70 9.21 -3.41 6.54
C MET A 70 10.30 -3.23 5.47
N ASN A 71 11.57 -3.43 5.82
CA ASN A 71 12.72 -3.29 4.92
C ASN A 71 12.79 -4.34 3.79
N VAL A 72 12.00 -5.41 3.86
CA VAL A 72 11.96 -6.49 2.86
C VAL A 72 10.54 -6.73 2.32
N SER A 73 9.72 -5.67 2.26
CA SER A 73 8.38 -5.73 1.66
C SER A 73 8.38 -5.82 0.14
N GLY A 74 9.45 -5.35 -0.53
CA GLY A 74 9.56 -5.27 -1.99
C GLY A 74 9.36 -6.60 -2.75
N PRO A 75 9.98 -7.73 -2.35
CA PRO A 75 9.78 -9.02 -3.02
C PRO A 75 8.30 -9.43 -3.11
N SER A 76 7.53 -9.20 -2.04
CA SER A 76 6.09 -9.54 -2.00
C SER A 76 5.30 -8.71 -3.01
N VAL A 77 5.54 -7.41 -3.04
CA VAL A 77 4.89 -6.47 -3.98
C VAL A 77 5.26 -6.81 -5.41
N SER A 78 6.54 -6.95 -5.71
CA SER A 78 7.05 -7.26 -7.05
C SER A 78 6.52 -8.60 -7.59
N LYS A 79 6.36 -9.60 -6.71
CA LYS A 79 5.76 -10.87 -7.09
C LYS A 79 4.28 -10.73 -7.42
N ALA A 80 3.52 -9.98 -6.61
CA ALA A 80 2.10 -9.75 -6.87
C ALA A 80 1.86 -8.96 -8.17
N VAL A 81 2.73 -7.98 -8.47
CA VAL A 81 2.69 -7.23 -9.73
C VAL A 81 2.83 -8.16 -10.94
N ARG A 82 3.76 -9.11 -10.89
CA ARG A 82 3.94 -10.12 -11.95
C ARG A 82 2.80 -11.11 -12.01
N GLU A 83 2.38 -11.66 -10.87
CA GLU A 83 1.30 -12.66 -10.78
C GLU A 83 -0.02 -12.13 -11.34
N PHE A 84 -0.33 -10.87 -11.07
CA PHE A 84 -1.59 -10.24 -11.45
C PHE A 84 -1.47 -9.35 -12.70
N SER A 85 -0.32 -9.35 -13.38
CA SER A 85 -0.07 -8.53 -14.58
C SER A 85 -0.43 -7.06 -14.40
N ILE A 86 -0.06 -6.47 -13.27
CA ILE A 86 -0.41 -5.09 -12.91
C ILE A 86 0.62 -4.11 -13.47
N ASP A 87 0.17 -3.09 -14.20
CA ASP A 87 1.04 -1.98 -14.60
C ASP A 87 1.50 -1.14 -13.39
N HIS A 88 2.74 -0.64 -13.39
CA HIS A 88 3.29 0.15 -12.28
C HIS A 88 2.47 1.40 -11.95
N SER A 89 1.85 2.04 -12.96
CA SER A 89 0.99 3.21 -12.77
C SER A 89 -0.31 2.90 -12.02
N ASN A 90 -0.71 1.63 -11.94
CA ASN A 90 -1.87 1.14 -11.20
C ASN A 90 -1.54 0.68 -9.78
N ILE A 91 -0.27 0.80 -9.37
CA ILE A 91 0.16 0.48 -8.01
C ILE A 91 0.00 1.72 -7.12
N TYR A 92 -0.70 1.54 -6.01
CA TYR A 92 -0.81 2.54 -4.94
C TYR A 92 -0.25 1.94 -3.66
N VAL A 93 0.85 2.51 -3.17
CA VAL A 93 1.51 2.10 -1.91
C VAL A 93 1.15 3.07 -0.80
N LEU A 94 0.43 2.58 0.21
CA LEU A 94 0.03 3.31 1.40
C LEU A 94 1.11 3.13 2.47
N HIS A 95 1.59 4.24 3.03
CA HIS A 95 2.66 4.23 4.02
C HIS A 95 2.65 5.49 4.91
N ASP A 96 3.35 5.43 6.04
CA ASP A 96 3.51 6.57 6.94
C ASP A 96 4.47 7.64 6.39
N ASP A 97 4.21 8.89 6.76
CA ASP A 97 5.04 10.04 6.42
C ASP A 97 5.27 10.91 7.67
N LEU A 98 6.50 10.89 8.19
CA LEU A 98 6.93 11.65 9.37
C LEU A 98 6.89 13.17 9.13
N GLN A 99 7.04 13.61 7.87
CA GLN A 99 7.10 15.03 7.53
C GLN A 99 5.71 15.67 7.46
N ARG A 100 4.66 14.85 7.51
CA ARG A 100 3.28 15.31 7.38
C ARG A 100 2.60 15.38 8.75
N PRO A 101 1.78 16.41 9.00
CA PRO A 101 0.95 16.47 10.19
C PRO A 101 0.09 15.22 10.34
N LEU A 102 -0.17 14.82 11.59
CA LEU A 102 -0.98 13.66 11.90
C LEU A 102 -2.32 13.69 11.16
N GLY A 103 -2.67 12.60 10.50
CA GLY A 103 -3.92 12.46 9.73
C GLY A 103 -3.92 13.14 8.36
N LYS A 104 -2.87 13.90 8.00
CA LYS A 104 -2.80 14.54 6.69
C LYS A 104 -2.47 13.51 5.61
N VAL A 105 -3.43 13.24 4.73
CA VAL A 105 -3.26 12.35 3.58
C VAL A 105 -2.84 13.15 2.35
N SER A 106 -1.94 12.59 1.55
CA SER A 106 -1.62 13.11 0.21
C SER A 106 -1.25 11.99 -0.74
N MET A 107 -1.43 12.24 -2.04
CA MET A 107 -0.90 11.35 -3.08
C MET A 107 0.37 11.93 -3.70
N LYS A 108 1.28 11.05 -4.13
CA LYS A 108 2.46 11.40 -4.91
C LYS A 108 2.73 10.30 -5.93
N SER A 109 2.99 10.66 -7.18
CA SER A 109 3.53 9.75 -8.18
C SER A 109 5.05 9.84 -8.17
N GLY A 110 5.77 8.72 -8.18
CA GLY A 110 7.23 8.74 -8.31
C GLY A 110 8.01 9.21 -7.08
N GLY A 111 9.33 9.34 -7.30
CA GLY A 111 10.30 9.95 -6.40
C GLY A 111 11.01 8.98 -5.45
N SER A 112 12.08 9.44 -4.81
CA SER A 112 12.90 8.62 -3.93
C SER A 112 12.16 8.15 -2.67
N ALA A 113 12.73 7.17 -1.96
CA ALA A 113 12.15 6.62 -0.73
C ALA A 113 12.07 7.59 0.45
N ASN A 114 12.82 8.70 0.41
CA ASN A 114 12.87 9.70 1.48
C ASN A 114 13.07 9.10 2.90
N GLY A 115 14.00 8.14 3.02
CA GLY A 115 14.30 7.45 4.28
C GLY A 115 13.34 6.32 4.67
N HIS A 116 12.23 6.13 3.96
CA HIS A 116 11.26 5.08 4.30
C HIS A 116 11.71 3.70 3.79
N ASN A 117 12.08 2.80 4.70
CA ASN A 117 12.64 1.48 4.38
C ASN A 117 11.73 0.59 3.52
N GLY A 118 10.41 0.58 3.78
CA GLY A 118 9.47 -0.18 2.95
C GLY A 118 9.39 0.30 1.51
N ILE A 119 9.30 1.61 1.30
CA ILE A 119 9.34 2.22 -0.04
C ILE A 119 10.67 1.95 -0.73
N LYS A 120 11.81 2.07 -0.03
CA LYS A 120 13.13 1.71 -0.57
C LYS A 120 13.14 0.27 -1.08
N SER A 121 12.60 -0.66 -0.29
CA SER A 121 12.47 -2.07 -0.66
C SER A 121 11.62 -2.26 -1.92
N VAL A 122 10.47 -1.58 -2.00
CA VAL A 122 9.55 -1.65 -3.16
C VAL A 122 10.21 -1.11 -4.42
N ILE A 123 10.85 0.06 -4.37
CA ILE A 123 11.57 0.64 -5.52
C ILE A 123 12.62 -0.35 -6.05
N GLN A 124 13.44 -0.92 -5.14
CA GLN A 124 14.50 -1.84 -5.51
C GLN A 124 13.97 -3.09 -6.23
N HIS A 125 12.84 -3.65 -5.80
CA HIS A 125 12.31 -4.90 -6.34
C HIS A 125 11.37 -4.71 -7.54
N LEU A 126 10.80 -3.52 -7.70
CA LEU A 126 10.08 -3.13 -8.92
C LEU A 126 11.03 -2.58 -9.99
N CYS A 127 12.29 -2.31 -9.65
CA CYS A 127 13.25 -1.62 -10.51
C CYS A 127 12.68 -0.30 -11.08
N SER A 128 11.83 0.37 -10.30
CA SER A 128 11.07 1.53 -10.75
C SER A 128 10.58 2.37 -9.58
N GLU A 129 10.59 3.69 -9.76
CA GLU A 129 9.91 4.61 -8.86
C GLU A 129 8.49 4.95 -9.33
N ASN A 130 8.10 4.53 -10.54
CA ASN A 130 6.90 4.98 -11.26
C ASN A 130 5.61 4.31 -10.76
N PHE A 131 5.38 4.38 -9.45
CA PHE A 131 4.14 3.97 -8.80
C PHE A 131 3.60 5.12 -7.94
N LYS A 132 2.31 5.04 -7.61
CA LYS A 132 1.64 6.04 -6.79
C LYS A 132 1.82 5.69 -5.32
N ARG A 133 1.92 6.73 -4.49
CA ARG A 133 2.08 6.64 -3.04
C ARG A 133 0.97 7.41 -2.39
N VAL A 134 0.33 6.79 -1.41
CA VAL A 134 -0.62 7.42 -0.51
C VAL A 134 0.11 7.62 0.80
N ARG A 135 0.54 8.85 1.04
CA ARG A 135 1.34 9.23 2.20
C ARG A 135 0.40 9.66 3.31
N ILE A 136 0.50 8.99 4.46
CA ILE A 136 -0.35 9.23 5.61
C ILE A 136 0.51 9.87 6.70
N GLY A 137 0.22 11.12 7.03
CA GLY A 137 0.99 11.84 8.03
C GLY A 137 0.85 11.24 9.42
N ILE A 138 1.99 10.97 10.05
CA ILE A 138 2.07 10.44 11.42
C ILE A 138 2.67 11.44 12.41
N GLY A 139 3.00 12.64 11.93
CA GLY A 139 3.72 13.66 12.69
C GLY A 139 5.15 13.25 13.02
N ARG A 140 6.02 14.23 13.26
CA ARG A 140 7.28 13.95 13.93
C ARG A 140 7.00 13.63 15.40
N PRO A 141 7.82 12.80 16.06
CA PRO A 141 7.86 12.80 17.52
C PRO A 141 8.10 14.24 18.01
N PRO A 142 7.65 14.60 19.22
CA PRO A 142 8.14 15.81 19.87
C PRO A 142 9.67 15.77 19.88
N ASP A 143 10.32 16.89 19.60
CA ASP A 143 11.76 17.03 19.87
C ASP A 143 11.93 16.98 21.41
N ASP A 144 12.85 16.16 21.90
CA ASP A 144 13.23 16.09 23.32
C ASP A 144 13.97 17.36 23.76
#